data_AF-A0A3A0CCN2-F1
#
_entry.id   AF-A0A3A0CCN2-F1
#
_cell.length_a   1.000
_cell.length_b   1.000
_cell.length_c   1.000
_cell.angle_alpha   90.00
_cell.angle_beta   90.00
_cell.angle_gamma   90.00
#
_symmetry.space_group_name_H-M   'P 1'
#
loop_
_entity.id
_entity.type
_entity.pdbx_description
1 polymer ?
#
loop_
_entity_poly.entity_id
_entity_poly.type
_entity_poly.pdbx_seq_one_letter_code
_entity_poly.pdbx_strand_id
1 'polypeptide(L)'
;MKHKSILGFYVLLGITSIIALGAIAQAKIEQPLTPALIAAAEKIIGLQFNEAKRDSMLGDLKENLESYQKIRSVPLPNSVPPALAFNPVPVGMTFDTQRRPPVWSTPAKLAAPTNIEDLAYASVGELAELLRTRKITSMQLTQMYLSRLKKYGPQLECVITITEELALKQAQRADAEIAAGNYRGPL
;
A
#
# COMPACT_ATOMS: atom_id res chain seq x y z
N MET A 1 -78.27 31.31 -2.43
CA MET A 1 -76.89 31.82 -2.25
C MET A 1 -76.04 31.12 -1.17
N LYS A 2 -76.51 30.09 -0.45
CA LYS A 2 -75.75 29.48 0.68
C LYS A 2 -74.84 28.27 0.33
N HIS A 3 -75.00 27.62 -0.83
CA HIS A 3 -74.22 26.40 -1.14
C HIS A 3 -72.80 26.63 -1.68
N LYS A 4 -72.52 27.77 -2.34
CA LYS A 4 -71.19 28.04 -2.91
C LYS A 4 -70.13 28.40 -1.85
N SER A 5 -70.55 28.89 -0.68
CA SER A 5 -69.66 29.26 0.43
C SER A 5 -69.09 28.05 1.18
N ILE A 6 -69.84 26.94 1.24
CA ILE A 6 -69.46 25.75 2.02
C ILE A 6 -68.41 24.94 1.24
N LEU A 7 -68.56 24.84 -0.09
CA LEU A 7 -67.61 24.12 -0.95
C LEU A 7 -66.23 24.79 -0.96
N GLY A 8 -66.16 26.13 -0.93
CA GLY A 8 -64.90 26.86 -0.84
C GLY A 8 -64.15 26.63 0.48
N PHE A 9 -64.87 26.41 1.59
CA PHE A 9 -64.27 26.16 2.90
C PHE A 9 -63.60 24.77 2.97
N TYR A 10 -64.21 23.74 2.39
CA TYR A 10 -63.62 22.39 2.33
C TYR A 10 -62.43 22.30 1.38
N VAL A 11 -62.44 23.03 0.26
CA VAL A 11 -61.29 23.09 -0.66
C VAL A 11 -60.11 23.81 0.01
N LEU A 12 -60.36 24.88 0.77
CA LEU A 12 -59.31 25.58 1.52
C LEU A 12 -58.71 24.69 2.62
N LEU A 13 -59.55 23.96 3.37
CA LEU A 13 -59.12 23.01 4.40
C LEU A 13 -58.28 21.85 3.81
N GLY A 14 -58.69 21.33 2.65
CA GLY A 14 -57.94 20.29 1.93
C GLY A 14 -56.57 20.76 1.45
N ILE A 15 -56.47 21.98 0.92
CA ILE A 15 -55.19 22.55 0.45
C ILE A 15 -54.26 22.84 1.62
N THR A 16 -54.76 23.34 2.76
CA THR A 16 -53.92 23.54 3.96
C THR A 16 -53.39 22.22 4.53
N SER A 17 -54.17 21.14 4.46
CA SER A 17 -53.73 19.82 4.93
C SER A 17 -52.61 19.23 4.05
N ILE A 18 -52.60 19.51 2.74
CA ILE A 18 -51.56 19.05 1.81
C ILE A 18 -50.25 19.84 2.02
N ILE A 19 -50.34 21.14 2.29
CA ILE A 19 -49.17 21.98 2.56
C ILE A 19 -48.54 21.60 3.92
N ALA A 20 -49.36 21.30 4.94
CA ALA A 20 -48.86 20.81 6.22
C ALA A 20 -48.15 19.45 6.10
N LEU A 21 -48.63 18.56 5.23
CA LEU A 21 -47.97 17.27 4.96
C LEU A 21 -46.67 17.43 4.15
N GLY A 22 -46.62 18.40 3.23
CA GLY A 22 -45.42 18.74 2.46
C GLY A 22 -44.31 19.37 3.30
N ALA A 23 -44.66 20.16 4.32
CA ALA A 23 -43.69 20.72 5.26
C ALA A 23 -43.07 19.67 6.20
N ILE A 24 -43.80 18.58 6.50
CA ILE A 24 -43.28 17.46 7.29
C ILE A 24 -42.26 16.64 6.47
N ALA A 25 -42.31 16.67 5.14
CA ALA A 25 -41.37 15.96 4.26
C ALA A 25 -39.98 16.62 4.15
N GLN A 26 -39.82 17.86 4.63
CA GLN A 26 -38.52 18.55 4.71
C GLN A 26 -37.86 18.45 6.10
N ALA A 27 -38.46 17.71 7.03
CA ALA A 27 -37.76 17.34 8.25
C ALA A 27 -36.53 16.51 7.86
N LYS A 28 -35.34 17.00 8.23
CA LYS A 28 -34.11 16.19 8.27
C LYS A 28 -34.50 14.84 8.87
N ILE A 29 -34.38 13.78 8.09
CA ILE A 29 -34.63 12.41 8.54
C ILE A 29 -33.44 12.03 9.44
N GLU A 30 -33.40 12.58 10.64
CA GLU A 30 -32.60 12.08 11.75
C GLU A 30 -33.36 10.89 12.36
N GLN A 31 -33.58 9.85 11.55
CA GLN A 31 -34.07 8.60 12.10
C GLN A 31 -32.92 7.98 12.89
N PRO A 32 -33.11 7.69 14.20
CA PRO A 32 -32.10 6.97 14.95
C PRO A 32 -31.87 5.61 14.30
N LEU A 33 -30.60 5.21 14.21
CA LEU A 33 -30.26 3.90 13.68
C LEU A 33 -30.85 2.83 14.62
N THR A 34 -31.71 1.96 14.08
CA THR A 34 -32.41 0.91 14.83
C THR A 34 -32.22 -0.45 14.17
N PRO A 35 -32.35 -1.57 14.92
CA PRO A 35 -32.32 -2.91 14.33
C PRO A 35 -33.36 -3.14 13.24
N ALA A 36 -34.50 -2.45 13.30
CA ALA A 36 -35.54 -2.50 12.28
C ALA A 36 -35.08 -1.94 10.92
N LEU A 37 -34.29 -0.86 10.94
CA LEU A 37 -33.67 -0.30 9.73
C LEU A 37 -32.67 -1.27 9.11
N ILE A 38 -31.90 -1.98 9.95
CA ILE A 38 -30.96 -3.01 9.49
C ILE A 38 -31.73 -4.16 8.82
N ALA A 39 -32.82 -4.63 9.44
CA ALA A 39 -33.67 -5.67 8.87
C ALA A 39 -34.34 -5.27 7.54
N ALA A 40 -34.61 -3.97 7.34
CA ALA A 40 -35.08 -3.46 6.05
C ALA A 40 -33.95 -3.42 5.01
N ALA A 41 -32.75 -2.97 5.39
CA ALA A 41 -31.58 -2.90 4.51
C ALA A 41 -31.08 -4.28 4.08
N GLU A 42 -31.14 -5.28 4.97
CA GLU A 42 -30.87 -6.71 4.72
C GLU A 42 -31.57 -7.21 3.43
N LYS A 43 -32.84 -6.82 3.25
CA LYS A 43 -33.63 -7.20 2.07
C LYS A 43 -33.11 -6.58 0.78
N ILE A 44 -32.58 -5.36 0.85
CA ILE A 44 -32.06 -4.62 -0.31
C ILE A 44 -30.71 -5.21 -0.74
N ILE A 45 -29.85 -5.55 0.23
CA ILE A 45 -28.51 -6.09 -0.02
C ILE A 45 -28.49 -7.62 -0.22
N GLY A 46 -29.62 -8.30 -0.01
CA GLY A 46 -29.76 -9.75 -0.20
C GLY A 46 -29.11 -10.61 0.89
N LEU A 47 -28.99 -10.09 2.12
CA LEU A 47 -28.40 -10.81 3.25
C LEU A 47 -29.45 -11.05 4.35
N GLN A 48 -29.18 -12.01 5.24
CA GLN A 48 -30.05 -12.34 6.37
C GLN A 48 -29.22 -12.42 7.65
N PHE A 49 -29.58 -11.62 8.66
CA PHE A 49 -28.93 -11.65 9.97
C PHE A 49 -29.95 -11.99 11.07
N ASN A 50 -29.45 -12.63 12.14
CA ASN A 50 -30.23 -12.83 13.34
C ASN A 50 -30.22 -11.55 14.20
N GLU A 51 -31.10 -11.49 15.20
CA GLU A 51 -31.28 -10.29 16.03
C GLU A 51 -30.00 -9.89 16.79
N ALA A 52 -29.27 -10.86 17.34
CA ALA A 52 -28.01 -10.61 18.03
C ALA A 52 -26.95 -9.98 17.11
N LYS A 53 -26.87 -10.41 15.84
CA LYS A 53 -25.97 -9.81 14.85
C LYS A 53 -26.43 -8.39 14.49
N ARG A 54 -27.74 -8.15 14.37
CA ARG A 54 -28.26 -6.80 14.12
C ARG A 54 -27.90 -5.81 15.22
N ASP A 55 -28.05 -6.24 16.47
CA ASP A 55 -27.70 -5.42 17.64
C ASP A 55 -26.20 -5.12 17.68
N SER A 56 -25.37 -6.15 17.47
CA SER A 56 -23.91 -6.04 17.40
C SER A 56 -23.42 -5.03 16.33
N MET A 57 -24.15 -4.86 15.23
CA MET A 57 -23.77 -3.94 14.15
C MET A 57 -24.10 -2.47 14.43
N LEU A 58 -24.93 -2.16 15.43
CA LEU A 58 -25.40 -0.78 15.66
C LEU A 58 -24.26 0.20 15.97
N GLY A 59 -23.24 -0.25 16.70
CA GLY A 59 -22.06 0.55 17.03
C GLY A 59 -21.32 1.01 15.78
N ASP A 60 -20.83 0.04 14.99
CA ASP A 60 -20.07 0.28 13.77
C ASP A 60 -20.86 1.11 12.75
N LEU A 61 -22.15 0.83 12.59
CA LEU A 61 -23.00 1.56 11.66
C LEU A 61 -23.21 3.02 12.09
N LYS A 62 -23.27 3.29 13.40
CA LYS A 62 -23.35 4.66 13.92
C LYS A 62 -22.04 5.41 13.65
N GLU A 63 -20.89 4.80 13.94
CA GLU A 63 -19.57 5.38 13.67
C GLU A 63 -19.37 5.66 12.18
N ASN A 64 -19.81 4.73 11.32
CA ASN A 64 -19.79 4.91 9.87
C ASN A 64 -20.68 6.07 9.42
N LEU A 65 -21.90 6.18 9.97
CA LEU A 65 -22.81 7.27 9.65
C LEU A 65 -22.20 8.64 10.02
N GLU A 66 -21.63 8.76 11.22
CA GLU A 66 -20.93 9.97 11.66
C GLU A 66 -19.75 10.31 10.73
N SER A 67 -18.99 9.30 10.32
CA SER A 67 -17.87 9.46 9.37
C SER A 67 -18.34 9.95 8.01
N TYR A 68 -19.43 9.39 7.47
CA TYR A 68 -20.03 9.84 6.21
C TYR A 68 -20.56 11.27 6.30
N GLN A 69 -21.15 11.66 7.44
CA GLN A 69 -21.59 13.04 7.65
C GLN A 69 -20.43 14.03 7.62
N LYS A 70 -19.28 13.67 8.23
CA LYS A 70 -18.04 14.46 8.17
C LYS A 70 -17.48 14.56 6.74
N ILE A 71 -17.50 13.47 5.97
CA ILE A 71 -17.03 13.49 4.56
C ILE A 71 -17.96 14.36 3.71
N ARG A 72 -19.28 14.24 3.90
CA ARG A 72 -20.30 15.00 3.15
C ARG A 72 -20.34 16.49 3.50
N SER A 73 -19.76 16.90 4.63
CA SER A 73 -19.66 18.33 4.99
C SER A 73 -18.48 19.03 4.30
N VAL A 74 -17.55 18.29 3.71
CA VAL A 74 -16.43 18.87 2.95
C VAL A 74 -16.94 19.36 1.59
N PRO A 75 -16.83 20.67 1.26
CA PRO A 75 -17.27 21.18 -0.02
C PRO A 75 -16.36 20.70 -1.15
N LEU A 76 -16.90 19.93 -2.08
CA LEU A 76 -16.23 19.43 -3.29
C LEU A 76 -16.94 20.02 -4.53
N PRO A 77 -16.46 21.15 -5.07
CA PRO A 77 -17.00 21.72 -6.30
C PRO A 77 -16.86 20.73 -7.47
N ASN A 78 -17.84 20.71 -8.38
CA ASN A 78 -17.78 19.89 -9.61
C ASN A 78 -16.60 20.25 -10.53
N SER A 79 -15.92 21.37 -10.29
CA SER A 79 -14.69 21.77 -10.98
C SER A 79 -13.45 21.02 -10.48
N VAL A 80 -13.53 20.34 -9.33
CA VAL A 80 -12.44 19.50 -8.82
C VAL A 80 -12.48 18.18 -9.57
N PRO A 81 -11.46 17.85 -10.38
CA PRO A 81 -11.42 16.58 -11.07
C PRO A 81 -11.37 15.43 -10.05
N PRO A 82 -11.96 14.26 -10.36
CA PRO A 82 -11.77 13.07 -9.53
C PRO A 82 -10.27 12.78 -9.38
N ALA A 83 -9.86 12.26 -8.22
CA ALA A 83 -8.47 11.94 -7.93
C ALA A 83 -8.00 10.71 -8.74
N LEU A 84 -7.78 10.89 -10.04
CA LEU A 84 -7.28 9.86 -10.96
C LEU A 84 -5.79 9.55 -10.72
N ALA A 85 -5.06 10.49 -10.10
CA ALA A 85 -3.65 10.35 -9.78
C ALA A 85 -3.44 10.46 -8.26
N PHE A 86 -2.93 9.39 -7.67
CA PHE A 86 -2.45 9.42 -6.29
C PHE A 86 -1.08 10.10 -6.26
N ASN A 87 -1.01 11.29 -5.65
CA ASN A 87 0.25 11.98 -5.39
C ASN A 87 0.66 11.75 -3.92
N PRO A 88 1.69 10.94 -3.64
CA PRO A 88 2.15 10.69 -2.28
C PRO A 88 2.96 11.85 -1.69
N VAL A 89 3.29 12.88 -2.48
CA VAL A 89 4.13 14.00 -2.04
C VAL A 89 3.29 14.95 -1.17
N PRO A 90 3.66 15.14 0.11
CA PRO A 90 3.00 16.11 0.98
C PRO A 90 3.08 17.54 0.43
N VAL A 91 2.07 18.34 0.75
CA VAL A 91 2.01 19.75 0.35
C VAL A 91 3.23 20.50 0.90
N GLY A 92 3.98 21.18 0.02
CA GLY A 92 5.16 21.96 0.39
C GLY A 92 6.46 21.16 0.50
N MET A 93 6.46 19.85 0.22
CA MET A 93 7.69 19.05 0.21
C MET A 93 8.57 19.41 -1.00
N THR A 94 9.85 19.71 -0.74
CA THR A 94 10.87 19.92 -1.76
C THR A 94 11.91 18.81 -1.69
N PHE A 95 12.28 18.25 -2.85
CA PHE A 95 13.32 17.22 -2.92
C PHE A 95 14.69 17.83 -3.23
N ASP A 96 15.73 17.34 -2.57
CA ASP A 96 17.10 17.61 -2.98
C ASP A 96 17.39 16.86 -4.28
N THR A 97 17.61 17.61 -5.35
CA THR A 97 17.87 17.08 -6.70
C THR A 97 19.36 17.06 -7.05
N GLN A 98 20.23 17.50 -6.15
CA GLN A 98 21.67 17.51 -6.40
C GLN A 98 22.23 16.09 -6.37
N ARG A 99 22.81 15.67 -7.50
CA ARG A 99 23.52 14.39 -7.58
C ARG A 99 24.88 14.51 -6.87
N ARG A 100 25.05 13.77 -5.77
CA ARG A 100 26.33 13.62 -5.06
C ARG A 100 26.86 12.20 -5.23
N PRO A 101 28.18 11.98 -5.18
CA PRO A 101 28.71 10.61 -5.14
C PRO A 101 28.19 9.87 -3.90
N PRO A 102 27.89 8.57 -4.01
CA PRO A 102 27.47 7.78 -2.87
C PRO A 102 28.60 7.69 -1.83
N VAL A 103 28.26 7.90 -0.56
CA VAL A 103 29.17 7.68 0.57
C VAL A 103 28.92 6.28 1.11
N TRP A 104 29.84 5.36 0.82
CA TRP A 104 29.76 3.99 1.32
C TRP A 104 30.30 3.93 2.75
N SER A 105 29.58 3.25 3.64
CA SER A 105 30.11 2.90 4.96
C SER A 105 31.30 1.95 4.78
N THR A 106 32.45 2.30 5.36
CA THR A 106 33.63 1.43 5.33
C THR A 106 33.46 0.32 6.38
N PRO A 107 33.39 -0.96 5.98
CA PRO A 107 33.48 -2.05 6.94
C PRO A 107 34.89 -2.09 7.56
N ALA A 108 35.06 -2.85 8.65
CA ALA A 108 36.35 -3.01 9.29
C ALA A 108 37.42 -3.50 8.29
N LYS A 109 38.69 -3.12 8.48
CA LYS A 109 39.79 -3.62 7.64
C LYS A 109 39.94 -5.14 7.83
N LEU A 110 39.45 -5.91 6.87
CA LEU A 110 39.55 -7.38 6.88
C LEU A 110 40.89 -7.82 6.31
N ALA A 111 41.52 -8.85 6.89
CA ALA A 111 42.65 -9.52 6.24
C ALA A 111 42.15 -10.36 5.05
N ALA A 112 43.04 -10.71 4.13
CA ALA A 112 42.72 -11.74 3.14
C ALA A 112 42.50 -13.07 3.88
N PRO A 113 41.46 -13.84 3.55
CA PRO A 113 41.19 -15.10 4.22
C PRO A 113 42.28 -16.14 3.89
N THR A 114 42.63 -16.98 4.87
CA THR A 114 43.55 -18.11 4.64
C THR A 114 42.87 -19.19 3.80
N ASN A 115 41.57 -19.40 4.00
CA ASN A 115 40.73 -20.31 3.21
C ASN A 115 39.56 -19.54 2.60
N ILE A 116 39.39 -19.65 1.27
CA ILE A 116 38.32 -18.96 0.55
C ILE A 116 36.92 -19.41 0.98
N GLU A 117 36.77 -20.65 1.46
CA GLU A 117 35.49 -21.17 1.94
C GLU A 117 35.00 -20.44 3.21
N ASP A 118 35.88 -19.80 3.97
CA ASP A 118 35.46 -19.03 5.16
C ASP A 118 34.61 -17.82 4.77
N LEU A 119 34.75 -17.33 3.52
CA LEU A 119 33.94 -16.23 2.98
C LEU A 119 32.47 -16.60 2.75
N ALA A 120 32.13 -17.89 2.81
CA ALA A 120 30.76 -18.39 2.75
C ALA A 120 29.80 -17.74 3.76
N TYR A 121 30.35 -17.27 4.88
CA TYR A 121 29.62 -16.71 6.01
C TYR A 121 29.91 -15.22 6.22
N ALA A 122 30.73 -14.61 5.36
CA ALA A 122 31.00 -13.19 5.40
C ALA A 122 29.78 -12.40 4.90
N SER A 123 29.56 -11.22 5.50
CA SER A 123 28.54 -10.28 5.04
C SER A 123 28.89 -9.69 3.67
N VAL A 124 27.87 -9.22 2.96
CA VAL A 124 28.03 -8.55 1.66
C VAL A 124 29.01 -7.38 1.74
N GLY A 125 28.94 -6.58 2.81
CA GLY A 125 29.86 -5.45 3.01
C GLY A 125 31.32 -5.89 3.14
N GLU A 126 31.57 -7.00 3.85
CA GLU A 126 32.91 -7.57 3.99
C GLU A 126 33.45 -8.08 2.65
N LEU A 127 32.63 -8.80 1.89
CA LEU A 127 32.99 -9.28 0.55
C LEU A 127 33.27 -8.12 -0.42
N ALA A 128 32.44 -7.09 -0.38
CA ALA A 128 32.59 -5.87 -1.18
C ALA A 128 33.95 -5.20 -0.92
N GLU A 129 34.36 -5.11 0.35
CA GLU A 129 35.62 -4.50 0.71
C GLU A 129 36.83 -5.36 0.32
N LEU A 130 36.73 -6.68 0.45
CA LEU A 130 37.77 -7.60 0.00
C LEU A 130 37.97 -7.51 -1.53
N LEU A 131 36.89 -7.38 -2.31
CA LEU A 131 36.94 -7.17 -3.75
C LEU A 131 37.49 -5.79 -4.12
N ARG A 132 36.99 -4.73 -3.47
CA ARG A 132 37.45 -3.34 -3.70
C ARG A 132 38.94 -3.17 -3.40
N THR A 133 39.41 -3.81 -2.33
CA THR A 133 40.83 -3.82 -1.93
C THR A 133 41.66 -4.87 -2.66
N ARG A 134 41.06 -5.63 -3.59
CA ARG A 134 41.72 -6.67 -4.40
C ARG A 134 42.40 -7.76 -3.57
N LYS A 135 41.92 -8.01 -2.34
CA LYS A 135 42.37 -9.12 -1.49
C LYS A 135 41.85 -10.46 -2.00
N ILE A 136 40.73 -10.43 -2.71
CA ILE A 136 40.15 -11.54 -3.45
C ILE A 136 39.68 -11.03 -4.81
N THR A 137 39.50 -11.95 -5.76
CA THR A 137 38.89 -11.63 -7.07
C THR A 137 37.45 -12.09 -7.14
N SER A 138 36.65 -11.44 -7.99
CA SER A 138 35.28 -11.86 -8.30
C SER A 138 35.28 -13.27 -8.88
N MET A 139 36.27 -13.62 -9.72
CA MET A 139 36.41 -14.98 -10.26
C MET A 139 36.58 -16.03 -9.16
N GLN A 140 37.49 -15.79 -8.21
CA GLN A 140 37.74 -16.69 -7.09
C GLN A 140 36.48 -16.89 -6.23
N LEU A 141 35.80 -15.79 -5.90
CA LEU A 141 34.59 -15.81 -5.09
C LEU A 141 33.45 -16.57 -5.77
N THR A 142 33.25 -16.33 -7.07
CA THR A 142 32.23 -17.02 -7.88
C THR A 142 32.52 -18.52 -8.00
N GLN A 143 33.77 -18.90 -8.25
CA GLN A 143 34.15 -20.32 -8.34
C GLN A 143 33.89 -21.07 -7.02
N MET A 144 34.19 -20.43 -5.88
CA MET A 144 33.89 -20.96 -4.55
C MET A 144 32.38 -21.20 -4.38
N TYR A 145 31.54 -20.18 -4.65
CA TYR A 145 30.09 -20.34 -4.51
C TYR A 145 29.51 -21.38 -5.48
N LEU A 146 29.94 -21.42 -6.75
CA LEU A 146 29.53 -22.45 -7.71
C LEU A 146 29.88 -23.87 -7.20
N SER A 147 31.06 -24.04 -6.60
CA SER A 147 31.48 -25.32 -6.03
C SER A 147 30.58 -25.73 -4.85
N ARG A 148 30.23 -24.77 -3.99
CA ARG A 148 29.28 -25.00 -2.88
C ARG A 148 27.88 -25.35 -3.39
N LEU A 149 27.38 -24.65 -4.41
CA LEU A 149 26.07 -24.93 -5.00
C LEU A 149 26.03 -26.34 -5.60
N LYS A 150 27.08 -26.76 -6.31
CA LYS A 150 27.18 -28.14 -6.84
C LYS A 150 27.25 -29.19 -5.74
N LYS A 151 27.91 -28.89 -4.62
CA LYS A 151 28.07 -29.81 -3.48
C LYS A 151 26.80 -29.97 -2.64
N TYR A 152 26.14 -28.86 -2.30
CA TYR A 152 25.04 -28.84 -1.33
C TYR A 152 23.66 -28.70 -1.98
N GLY A 153 23.59 -28.17 -3.21
CA GLY A 153 22.33 -27.93 -3.93
C GLY A 153 21.42 -29.16 -4.03
N PRO A 154 21.92 -30.36 -4.39
CA PRO A 154 21.10 -31.56 -4.48
C PRO A 154 20.49 -32.01 -3.14
N GLN A 155 21.14 -31.72 -2.02
CA GLN A 155 20.67 -32.12 -0.68
C GLN A 155 19.72 -31.08 -0.08
N LEU A 156 19.97 -29.79 -0.33
CA LEU A 156 19.18 -28.69 0.20
C LEU A 156 18.00 -28.30 -0.69
N GLU A 157 17.96 -28.81 -1.93
CA GLU A 157 16.96 -28.49 -2.95
C GLU A 157 16.78 -26.97 -3.16
N CYS A 158 17.87 -26.21 -3.01
CA CYS A 158 17.84 -24.75 -3.01
C CYS A 158 18.15 -24.10 -4.37
N VAL A 159 18.44 -24.89 -5.41
CA VAL A 159 18.77 -24.41 -6.75
C VAL A 159 18.13 -25.31 -7.82
N ILE A 160 17.51 -24.68 -8.82
CA ILE A 160 16.94 -25.39 -9.99
C ILE A 160 17.95 -25.43 -11.14
N THR A 161 18.56 -24.29 -11.48
CA THR A 161 19.48 -24.17 -12.62
C THR A 161 20.70 -23.35 -12.21
N ILE A 162 21.89 -23.93 -12.39
CA ILE A 162 23.17 -23.25 -12.14
C ILE A 162 23.63 -22.59 -13.44
N THR A 163 23.72 -21.26 -13.45
CA THR A 163 24.15 -20.45 -14.61
C THR A 163 25.67 -20.24 -14.61
N GLU A 164 26.43 -21.32 -14.55
CA GLU A 164 27.89 -21.30 -14.37
C GLU A 164 28.63 -20.44 -15.40
N GLU A 165 28.38 -20.65 -16.69
CA GLU A 165 29.03 -19.89 -17.76
C GLU A 165 28.81 -18.37 -17.62
N LEU A 166 27.55 -17.98 -17.36
CA LEU A 166 27.18 -16.58 -17.17
C LEU A 166 27.86 -15.98 -15.94
N ALA A 167 27.85 -16.71 -14.83
CA ALA A 167 28.45 -16.27 -13.58
C ALA A 167 29.96 -16.03 -13.74
N LEU A 168 30.68 -16.96 -14.39
CA LEU A 168 32.11 -16.82 -14.65
C LEU A 168 32.42 -15.65 -15.60
N LYS A 169 31.61 -15.46 -16.66
CA LYS A 169 31.75 -14.33 -17.59
C LYS A 169 31.54 -12.98 -16.88
N GLN A 170 30.55 -12.90 -16.00
CA GLN A 170 30.29 -11.68 -15.21
C GLN A 170 31.40 -11.42 -14.19
N ALA A 171 31.91 -12.47 -13.53
CA ALA A 171 33.01 -12.37 -12.59
C ALA A 171 34.29 -11.84 -13.26
N GLN A 172 34.63 -12.37 -14.45
CA GLN A 172 35.77 -11.89 -15.23
C GLN A 172 35.63 -10.41 -15.61
N ARG A 173 34.42 -9.99 -16.01
CA ARG A 173 34.13 -8.59 -16.32
C ARG A 173 34.29 -7.70 -15.10
N ALA A 174 33.77 -8.11 -13.95
CA ALA A 174 33.88 -7.36 -12.70
C ALA A 174 35.35 -7.18 -12.29
N ASP A 175 36.16 -8.24 -12.37
CA ASP A 175 37.60 -8.15 -12.10
C ASP A 175 38.31 -7.17 -13.05
N ALA A 176 37.97 -7.18 -14.33
CA ALA A 176 38.53 -6.23 -15.31
C ALA A 176 38.13 -4.77 -15.01
N GLU A 177 36.87 -4.53 -14.62
CA GLU A 177 36.38 -3.19 -14.26
C GLU A 177 37.03 -2.69 -12.96
N ILE A 178 37.17 -3.55 -11.95
CA ILE A 178 37.87 -3.24 -10.69
C ILE A 178 39.35 -2.97 -10.94
N ALA A 179 40.00 -3.74 -11.81
CA ALA A 179 41.39 -3.52 -12.22
C ALA A 179 41.57 -2.16 -12.90
N ALA A 180 40.61 -1.77 -13.76
CA ALA A 180 40.58 -0.48 -14.45
C ALA A 180 40.18 0.71 -13.53
N GLY A 181 39.86 0.46 -12.25
CA GLY A 181 39.43 1.50 -11.30
C GLY A 181 37.94 1.86 -11.38
N ASN A 182 37.17 1.17 -12.22
CA ASN A 182 35.73 1.36 -12.41
C ASN A 182 34.91 0.52 -11.43
N TYR A 183 35.06 0.78 -10.13
CA TYR A 183 34.27 0.11 -9.09
C TYR A 183 32.83 0.63 -9.07
N ARG A 184 31.85 -0.25 -9.34
CA ARG A 184 30.42 0.12 -9.46
C ARG A 184 29.72 0.33 -8.12
N GLY A 185 30.24 -0.25 -7.05
CA GLY A 185 29.62 -0.24 -5.73
C GLY A 185 29.75 -1.61 -5.03
N PRO A 186 29.14 -1.74 -3.85
CA PRO A 186 29.27 -2.94 -3.01
C PRO A 186 28.52 -4.18 -3.51
N LEU A 187 27.74 -4.08 -4.60
CA LEU A 187 26.99 -5.18 -5.24
C LEU A 187 27.14 -5.11 -6.75
#